data_AF-A0A965LHK3-F1
#
_entry.id   AF-A0A965LHK3-F1
#
_cell.length_a   1.000
_cell.length_b   1.000
_cell.length_c   1.000
_cell.angle_alpha   90.00
_cell.angle_beta   90.00
_cell.angle_gamma   90.00
#
_symmetry.space_group_name_H-M   'P 1'
#
loop_
_entity.id
_entity.type
_entity.pdbx_description
1 polymer ?
#
loop_
_entity_poly.entity_id
_entity_poly.type
_entity_poly.pdbx_seq_one_letter_code
_entity_poly.pdbx_strand_id
1 'polypeptide(L)'
;MQNLTAQKVMLALITLCFFIAAPWMTSQTIDGNSGPLLGFLAVLSLLVFLFVIRDRCWMIIPFTLPIEGNLNFLPLNFSIQELSIIGVALYLVYRMIFGLDVSWRVGPASIWVPLALLLSIIVYHWVDSRDIGIKLLGGTGWGGRKYFTVLMASFGMLLLNSFPGISWADLQKVPLLYFLGAFVDIVPGTISTLVPATAPYIWRVYSGVNLTEYGSFLRGNFAGEGLVTRIGQLALVGKAVGLVTLCYIPPKTWLALNRLWALPTVLLGGVLCAASGFRGTVVGYSVAFFGALYTTLRSGAFLLIPLPILAGLVIALTQGTVFNYPLALQRGLSFLPGQWETKASLEAADSSKWREKMKTLFYKEYFQRAPFIGQGYHYDPNLAKNATDIYLAIVQRQADAGDEFADVRSFIEMRQ
;
A
#
# COMPACT_ATOMS: atom_id res chain seq x y z
N MET A 1 -8.46 -57.90 9.02
CA MET A 1 -8.49 -56.58 9.69
C MET A 1 -7.26 -55.82 9.25
N GLN A 2 -7.41 -54.85 8.35
CA GLN A 2 -6.27 -54.05 7.84
C GLN A 2 -5.78 -53.13 8.96
N ASN A 3 -4.49 -53.15 9.22
CA ASN A 3 -3.81 -52.37 10.26
C ASN A 3 -4.31 -50.92 10.31
N LEU A 4 -4.98 -50.55 11.42
CA LEU A 4 -5.16 -49.17 11.83
C LEU A 4 -3.77 -48.63 12.19
N THR A 5 -3.11 -48.02 11.21
CA THR A 5 -1.91 -47.25 11.47
C THR A 5 -2.29 -46.04 12.33
N ALA A 6 -1.44 -45.66 13.27
CA ALA A 6 -1.67 -44.50 14.16
C ALA A 6 -2.08 -43.23 13.38
N GLN A 7 -1.59 -43.10 12.15
CA GLN A 7 -1.95 -42.04 11.21
C GLN A 7 -3.45 -42.03 10.84
N LYS A 8 -4.08 -43.19 10.60
CA LYS A 8 -5.51 -43.29 10.30
C LYS A 8 -6.37 -42.92 11.51
N VAL A 9 -5.93 -43.28 12.71
CA VAL A 9 -6.61 -42.91 13.97
C VAL A 9 -6.54 -41.40 14.20
N MET A 10 -5.36 -40.77 14.02
CA MET A 10 -5.22 -39.32 14.10
C MET A 10 -6.08 -38.60 13.06
N LEU A 11 -6.09 -39.04 11.81
CA LEU A 11 -6.93 -38.45 10.76
C LEU A 11 -8.41 -38.56 11.11
N ALA A 12 -8.86 -39.70 11.64
CA ALA A 12 -10.24 -39.87 12.09
C ALA A 12 -10.59 -38.92 13.25
N LEU A 13 -9.72 -38.77 14.25
CA LEU A 13 -9.94 -37.85 15.37
C LEU A 13 -9.95 -36.38 14.95
N ILE A 14 -9.04 -35.97 14.06
CA ILE A 14 -9.04 -34.61 13.49
C ILE A 14 -10.34 -34.37 12.73
N THR A 15 -10.75 -35.32 11.87
CA THR A 15 -11.98 -35.20 11.08
C THR A 15 -13.20 -35.10 11.98
N LEU A 16 -13.30 -35.92 13.03
CA LEU A 16 -14.39 -35.89 14.01
C LEU A 16 -14.43 -34.56 14.76
N CYS A 17 -13.27 -34.05 15.17
CA CYS A 17 -13.14 -32.75 15.85
C CYS A 17 -13.63 -31.61 14.94
N PHE A 18 -13.25 -31.61 13.65
CA PHE A 18 -13.76 -30.65 12.67
C PHE A 18 -15.26 -30.76 12.43
N PHE A 19 -15.80 -31.99 12.39
CA PHE A 19 -17.23 -32.22 12.17
C PHE A 19 -18.10 -31.68 13.31
N ILE A 20 -17.56 -31.66 14.54
CA ILE A 20 -18.23 -31.10 15.73
C ILE A 20 -17.98 -29.58 15.84
N ALA A 21 -16.74 -29.14 15.61
CA ALA A 21 -16.36 -27.74 15.76
C ALA A 21 -16.96 -26.85 14.67
N ALA A 22 -17.10 -27.32 13.43
CA ALA A 22 -17.57 -26.51 12.31
C ALA A 22 -19.04 -26.03 12.47
N PRO A 23 -20.02 -26.89 12.83
CA PRO A 23 -21.39 -26.44 13.11
C PRO A 23 -21.46 -25.46 14.29
N TRP A 24 -20.73 -25.73 15.37
CA TRP A 24 -20.71 -24.84 16.55
C TRP A 24 -20.10 -23.46 16.22
N MET A 25 -18.97 -23.43 15.50
CA MET A 25 -18.36 -22.18 15.03
C MET A 25 -19.30 -21.42 14.07
N THR A 26 -20.02 -22.14 13.20
CA THR A 26 -20.98 -21.54 12.28
C THR A 26 -22.14 -20.88 13.04
N SER A 27 -22.69 -21.56 14.05
CA SER A 27 -23.74 -21.01 14.92
C SER A 27 -23.26 -19.73 15.61
N GLN A 28 -22.10 -19.76 16.26
CA GLN A 28 -21.54 -18.58 16.95
C GLN A 28 -21.31 -17.41 15.99
N THR A 29 -20.84 -17.69 14.77
CA THR A 29 -20.59 -16.65 13.76
C THR A 29 -21.91 -16.02 13.27
N ILE A 30 -22.97 -16.83 13.10
CA ILE A 30 -24.31 -16.35 12.73
C ILE A 30 -24.91 -15.49 13.86
N ASP A 31 -24.69 -15.89 15.11
CA ASP A 31 -25.14 -15.16 16.31
C ASP A 31 -24.33 -13.87 16.57
N GLY A 32 -23.39 -13.53 15.68
CA GLY A 32 -22.58 -12.30 15.75
C GLY A 32 -21.30 -12.42 16.58
N ASN A 33 -21.02 -13.59 17.17
CA ASN A 33 -19.78 -13.87 17.87
C ASN A 33 -18.74 -14.52 16.94
N SER A 34 -17.92 -13.68 16.31
CA SER A 34 -16.83 -14.13 15.41
C SER A 34 -15.61 -14.68 16.16
N GLY A 35 -15.56 -14.61 17.49
CA GLY A 35 -14.41 -15.01 18.30
C GLY A 35 -13.91 -16.44 18.04
N PRO A 36 -14.78 -17.46 18.03
CA PRO A 36 -14.38 -18.85 17.76
C PRO A 36 -13.79 -19.06 16.36
N LEU A 37 -14.37 -18.43 15.34
CA LEU A 37 -13.86 -18.50 13.97
C LEU A 37 -12.49 -17.82 13.86
N LEU A 38 -12.33 -16.65 14.47
CA LEU A 38 -11.05 -15.94 14.51
C LEU A 38 -9.98 -16.71 15.27
N GLY A 39 -10.32 -17.34 16.40
CA GLY A 39 -9.42 -18.20 17.16
C GLY A 39 -8.97 -19.41 16.34
N PHE A 40 -9.89 -20.08 15.64
CA PHE A 40 -9.56 -21.19 14.75
C PHE A 40 -8.64 -20.75 13.60
N LEU A 41 -8.96 -19.64 12.91
CA LEU A 41 -8.13 -19.09 11.84
C LEU A 41 -6.75 -18.66 12.35
N ALA A 42 -6.65 -18.11 13.55
CA ALA A 42 -5.37 -17.75 14.17
C ALA A 42 -4.52 -19.00 14.45
N VAL A 43 -5.10 -20.06 15.02
CA VAL A 43 -4.39 -21.32 15.26
C VAL A 43 -3.98 -21.99 13.95
N LEU A 44 -4.86 -22.04 12.96
CA LEU A 44 -4.53 -22.59 11.64
C LEU A 44 -3.39 -21.81 10.99
N SER A 45 -3.46 -20.47 11.03
CA SER A 45 -2.40 -19.60 10.50
C SER A 45 -1.08 -19.84 11.22
N LEU A 46 -1.09 -19.94 12.56
CA LEU A 46 0.07 -20.27 13.37
C LEU A 46 0.66 -21.64 12.99
N LEU A 47 -0.16 -22.67 12.83
CA LEU A 47 0.29 -24.01 12.46
C LEU A 47 0.90 -24.03 11.05
N VAL A 48 0.29 -23.35 10.08
CA VAL A 48 0.87 -23.20 8.74
C VAL A 48 2.21 -22.46 8.82
N PHE A 49 2.27 -21.39 9.61
CA PHE A 49 3.47 -20.59 9.79
C PHE A 49 4.62 -21.40 10.41
N LEU A 50 4.34 -22.17 11.46
CA LEU A 50 5.32 -22.97 12.19
C LEU A 50 5.78 -24.21 11.41
N PHE A 51 4.86 -24.92 10.76
CA PHE A 51 5.13 -26.26 10.19
C PHE A 51 5.31 -26.28 8.69
N VAL A 52 4.64 -25.40 7.93
CA VAL A 52 4.71 -25.40 6.45
C VAL A 52 5.82 -24.47 5.96
N ILE A 53 5.87 -23.25 6.50
CA ILE A 53 6.78 -22.22 5.98
C ILE A 53 8.16 -22.28 6.64
N ARG A 54 8.26 -22.72 7.91
CA ARG A 54 9.49 -23.00 8.66
C ARG A 54 10.60 -21.96 8.39
N ASP A 55 11.71 -22.37 7.76
CA ASP A 55 12.89 -21.52 7.54
C ASP A 55 12.70 -20.46 6.43
N ARG A 56 11.54 -20.47 5.75
CA ARG A 56 11.17 -19.49 4.71
C ARG A 56 10.10 -18.50 5.18
N CYS A 57 9.77 -18.45 6.47
CA CYS A 57 8.68 -17.62 6.97
C CYS A 57 8.87 -16.13 6.65
N TRP A 58 10.12 -15.67 6.54
CA TRP A 58 10.46 -14.31 6.13
C TRP A 58 9.91 -13.92 4.74
N MET A 59 9.64 -14.88 3.85
CA MET A 59 9.07 -14.64 2.51
C MET A 59 7.66 -14.03 2.54
N ILE A 60 6.96 -14.13 3.68
CA ILE A 60 5.66 -13.48 3.84
C ILE A 60 5.79 -11.95 3.82
N ILE A 61 6.94 -11.39 4.25
CA ILE A 61 7.17 -9.95 4.24
C ILE A 61 7.13 -9.42 2.80
N PRO A 62 7.97 -9.88 1.84
CA PRO A 62 7.91 -9.41 0.46
C PRO A 62 6.59 -9.73 -0.25
N PHE A 63 5.90 -10.83 0.13
CA PHE A 63 4.56 -11.12 -0.37
C PHE A 63 3.52 -10.08 0.08
N THR A 64 3.65 -9.53 1.29
CA THR A 64 2.67 -8.59 1.87
C THR A 64 3.02 -7.12 1.67
N LEU A 65 4.24 -6.80 1.21
CA LEU A 65 4.64 -5.43 0.80
C LEU A 65 3.68 -4.72 -0.17
N PRO A 66 3.14 -5.34 -1.23
CA PRO A 66 2.21 -4.67 -2.15
C PRO A 66 0.78 -4.62 -1.61
N ILE A 67 0.49 -5.19 -0.44
CA ILE A 67 -0.87 -5.30 0.09
C ILE A 67 -1.14 -4.08 0.97
N GLU A 68 -2.01 -3.19 0.51
CA GLU A 68 -2.29 -1.89 1.15
C GLU A 68 -3.42 -1.97 2.18
N GLY A 69 -4.27 -3.01 2.11
CA GLY A 69 -5.43 -3.12 2.99
C GLY A 69 -5.13 -3.57 4.42
N ASN A 70 -5.98 -3.08 5.33
CA ASN A 70 -5.99 -3.40 6.75
C ASN A 70 -7.08 -4.42 7.09
N LEU A 71 -6.83 -5.23 8.11
CA LEU A 71 -7.79 -6.16 8.67
C LEU A 71 -8.68 -5.45 9.69
N ASN A 72 -9.86 -5.01 9.25
CA ASN A 72 -10.78 -4.20 10.05
C ASN A 72 -11.56 -4.99 11.11
N PHE A 73 -11.55 -6.33 11.03
CA PHE A 73 -12.12 -7.18 12.07
C PHE A 73 -11.23 -7.24 13.32
N LEU A 74 -9.95 -6.87 13.20
CA LEU A 74 -9.03 -6.79 14.33
C LEU A 74 -9.21 -5.43 15.00
N PRO A 75 -9.27 -5.36 16.34
CA PRO A 75 -9.56 -4.12 17.05
C PRO A 75 -8.46 -3.06 16.91
N LEU A 76 -7.27 -3.47 16.43
CA LEU A 76 -6.10 -2.63 16.17
C LEU A 76 -5.95 -2.25 14.69
N ASN A 77 -6.87 -2.68 13.81
CA ASN A 77 -6.86 -2.49 12.36
C ASN A 77 -5.46 -2.72 11.76
N PHE A 78 -4.82 -3.84 12.11
CA PHE A 78 -3.47 -4.13 11.60
C PHE A 78 -3.49 -4.32 10.09
N SER A 79 -2.50 -3.75 9.42
CA SER A 79 -2.20 -4.11 8.04
C SER A 79 -1.71 -5.54 7.98
N ILE A 80 -1.94 -6.20 6.85
CA ILE A 80 -1.43 -7.55 6.61
C ILE A 80 0.11 -7.56 6.68
N GLN A 81 0.76 -6.46 6.26
CA GLN A 81 2.19 -6.27 6.38
C GLN A 81 2.67 -6.19 7.84
N GLU A 82 2.01 -5.41 8.70
CA GLU A 82 2.38 -5.32 10.13
C GLU A 82 2.25 -6.67 10.83
N LEU A 83 1.17 -7.42 10.57
CA LEU A 83 0.99 -8.77 11.13
C LEU A 83 2.05 -9.74 10.63
N SER A 84 2.46 -9.61 9.37
CA SER A 84 3.52 -10.42 8.78
C SER A 84 4.86 -10.17 9.47
N ILE A 85 5.20 -8.91 9.73
CA ILE A 85 6.42 -8.53 10.44
C ILE A 85 6.37 -9.03 11.90
N ILE A 86 5.25 -8.84 12.59
CA ILE A 86 5.05 -9.34 13.97
C ILE A 86 5.16 -10.87 14.00
N GLY A 87 4.52 -11.58 13.07
CA GLY A 87 4.57 -13.04 12.99
C GLY A 87 5.99 -13.57 12.77
N VAL A 88 6.75 -12.95 11.85
CA VAL A 88 8.16 -13.30 11.63
C VAL A 88 9.00 -13.00 12.87
N ALA A 89 8.76 -11.88 13.55
CA ALA A 89 9.45 -11.54 14.79
C ALA A 89 9.20 -12.57 15.89
N LEU A 90 7.94 -12.95 16.13
CA LEU A 90 7.56 -13.96 17.11
C LEU A 90 8.18 -15.32 16.79
N TYR A 91 8.26 -15.70 15.52
CA TYR A 91 8.94 -16.93 15.11
C TYR A 91 10.45 -16.89 15.35
N LEU A 92 11.11 -15.75 15.11
CA LEU A 92 12.52 -15.59 15.44
C LEU A 92 12.75 -15.69 16.95
N VAL A 93 11.92 -15.05 17.77
CA VAL A 93 11.99 -15.16 19.24
C VAL A 93 11.77 -16.61 19.68
N TYR A 94 10.79 -17.31 19.11
CA TYR A 94 10.59 -18.74 19.35
C TYR A 94 11.86 -19.54 19.04
N ARG A 95 12.47 -19.33 17.87
CA ARG A 95 13.71 -20.03 17.47
C ARG A 95 14.88 -19.73 18.43
N MET A 96 15.00 -18.49 18.91
CA MET A 96 15.99 -18.11 19.91
C MET A 96 15.78 -18.86 21.24
N ILE A 97 14.54 -18.93 21.74
CA ILE A 97 14.20 -19.65 22.99
C ILE A 97 14.55 -21.13 22.89
N PHE A 98 14.31 -21.76 21.72
CA PHE A 98 14.60 -23.17 21.47
C PHE A 98 16.05 -23.45 21.02
N GLY A 99 16.99 -22.54 21.31
CA GLY A 99 18.42 -22.82 21.24
C GLY A 99 19.09 -22.56 19.89
N LEU A 100 18.48 -21.75 19.01
CA LEU A 100 19.18 -21.25 17.83
C LEU A 100 19.79 -19.88 18.12
N ASP A 101 21.11 -19.79 17.99
CA ASP A 101 21.83 -18.52 18.05
C ASP A 101 21.50 -17.67 16.82
N VAL A 102 20.54 -16.77 16.99
CA VAL A 102 20.23 -15.74 16.01
C VAL A 102 20.98 -14.46 16.40
N SER A 103 22.03 -14.12 15.64
CA SER A 103 22.71 -12.83 15.80
C SER A 103 21.81 -11.71 15.28
N TRP A 104 21.46 -10.74 16.13
CA TRP A 104 20.79 -9.52 15.69
C TRP A 104 21.74 -8.70 14.82
N ARG A 105 21.42 -8.57 13.54
CA ARG A 105 22.20 -7.84 12.54
C ARG A 105 21.41 -6.64 12.06
N VAL A 106 21.96 -5.47 12.37
CA VAL A 106 21.34 -4.20 12.00
C VAL A 106 21.45 -3.94 10.49
N GLY A 107 22.47 -4.52 9.86
CA GLY A 107 22.77 -4.34 8.43
C GLY A 107 23.95 -3.38 8.21
N PRO A 108 24.21 -2.98 6.95
CA PRO A 108 25.30 -2.07 6.63
C PRO A 108 25.06 -0.66 7.18
N ALA A 109 26.12 -0.04 7.69
CA ALA A 109 26.07 1.31 8.27
C ALA A 109 25.56 2.38 7.30
N SER A 110 25.80 2.20 5.99
CA SER A 110 25.32 3.11 4.94
C SER A 110 23.80 3.19 4.85
N ILE A 111 23.08 2.16 5.30
CA ILE A 111 21.61 2.12 5.33
C ILE A 111 21.11 2.49 6.73
N TRP A 112 21.69 1.89 7.77
CA TRP A 112 21.17 2.06 9.13
C TRP A 112 21.45 3.45 9.72
N VAL A 113 22.58 4.09 9.43
CA VAL A 113 22.88 5.41 10.02
C VAL A 113 21.88 6.48 9.56
N PRO A 114 21.60 6.65 8.25
CA PRO A 114 20.54 7.57 7.80
C PRO A 114 19.15 7.16 8.32
N LEU A 115 18.87 5.86 8.38
CA LEU A 115 17.60 5.36 8.88
C LEU A 115 17.44 5.68 10.37
N ALA A 116 18.46 5.49 11.20
CA ALA A 116 18.44 5.80 12.62
C ALA A 116 18.21 7.28 12.88
N LEU A 117 18.80 8.17 12.08
CA LEU A 117 18.53 9.60 12.14
C LEU A 117 17.06 9.91 11.82
N LEU A 118 16.52 9.33 10.74
CA LEU A 118 15.10 9.47 10.38
C LEU A 118 14.19 8.94 11.49
N LEU A 119 14.50 7.76 12.04
CA LEU A 119 13.75 7.14 13.12
C LEU A 119 13.80 7.98 14.40
N SER A 120 14.92 8.64 14.68
CA SER A 120 15.02 9.55 15.82
C SER A 120 14.07 10.75 15.67
N ILE A 121 13.96 11.31 14.46
CA ILE A 121 12.99 12.37 14.15
C ILE A 121 11.54 11.87 14.28
N ILE A 122 11.26 10.67 13.78
CA ILE A 122 9.94 10.04 13.87
C ILE A 122 9.55 9.79 15.33
N VAL A 123 10.47 9.25 16.14
CA VAL A 123 10.24 8.99 17.56
C VAL A 123 10.07 10.29 18.34
N TYR A 124 10.88 11.31 18.05
CA TYR A 124 10.71 12.65 18.62
C TYR A 124 9.28 13.15 18.42
N HIS A 125 8.81 13.17 17.16
CA HIS A 125 7.46 13.63 16.82
C HIS A 125 6.36 12.74 17.37
N TRP A 126 6.61 11.44 17.48
CA TRP A 126 5.66 10.51 18.06
C TRP A 126 5.46 10.76 19.56
N VAL A 127 6.56 10.95 20.29
CA VAL A 127 6.53 11.27 21.73
C VAL A 127 5.90 12.65 21.97
N ASP A 128 6.27 13.65 21.15
CA ASP A 128 5.74 15.00 21.26
C ASP A 128 4.23 15.05 20.99
N SER A 129 3.74 14.28 20.01
CA SER A 129 2.31 14.21 19.71
C SER A 129 1.45 13.58 20.82
N ARG A 130 2.08 12.89 21.79
CA ARG A 130 1.41 12.15 22.88
C ARG A 130 0.31 11.17 22.41
N ASP A 131 0.32 10.81 21.13
CA ASP A 131 -0.67 9.95 20.51
C ASP A 131 -0.01 8.68 19.98
N ILE A 132 -0.37 7.55 20.59
CA ILE A 132 0.09 6.23 20.19
C ILE A 132 -0.41 5.88 18.77
N GLY A 133 -1.44 6.58 18.27
CA GLY A 133 -2.01 6.39 16.93
C GLY A 133 -2.90 5.16 16.81
N ILE A 134 -3.11 4.46 17.92
CA ILE A 134 -3.87 3.23 18.03
C ILE A 134 -4.98 3.46 19.05
N LYS A 135 -6.23 3.48 18.59
CA LYS A 135 -7.39 3.79 19.44
C LYS A 135 -7.52 2.89 20.67
N LEU A 136 -7.22 1.61 20.51
CA LEU A 136 -7.31 0.63 21.62
C LEU A 136 -6.23 0.83 22.70
N LEU A 137 -5.11 1.47 22.37
CA LEU A 137 -4.04 1.78 23.33
C LEU A 137 -4.19 3.20 23.91
N GLY A 138 -5.37 3.82 23.78
CA GLY A 138 -5.63 5.18 24.26
C GLY A 138 -5.25 6.29 23.28
N GLY A 139 -4.85 5.94 22.04
CA GLY A 139 -4.56 6.91 21.00
C GLY A 139 -5.80 7.55 20.39
N THR A 140 -5.65 8.72 19.78
CA THR A 140 -6.76 9.43 19.11
C THR A 140 -7.11 8.78 17.76
N GLY A 141 -6.12 8.09 17.17
CA GLY A 141 -6.21 7.46 15.85
C GLY A 141 -6.04 8.43 14.69
N TRP A 142 -5.73 9.70 14.96
CA TRP A 142 -5.49 10.74 13.96
C TRP A 142 -3.98 10.96 13.79
N GLY A 143 -3.44 10.55 12.64
CA GLY A 143 -2.03 10.78 12.30
C GLY A 143 -1.02 9.81 12.93
N GLY A 144 -1.19 9.46 14.20
CA GLY A 144 -0.21 8.66 14.95
C GLY A 144 0.10 7.27 14.35
N ARG A 145 -0.86 6.68 13.62
CA ARG A 145 -0.67 5.35 12.99
C ARG A 145 0.49 5.33 11.99
N LYS A 146 0.78 6.45 11.32
CA LYS A 146 1.88 6.51 10.36
C LYS A 146 3.25 6.33 11.04
N TYR A 147 3.43 6.85 12.26
CA TYR A 147 4.66 6.61 13.03
C TYR A 147 4.84 5.11 13.29
N PHE A 148 3.80 4.45 13.79
CA PHE A 148 3.82 3.01 14.05
C PHE A 148 4.16 2.19 12.80
N THR A 149 3.51 2.48 11.66
CA THR A 149 3.77 1.74 10.42
C THR A 149 5.21 1.92 9.93
N VAL A 150 5.81 3.11 10.02
CA VAL A 150 7.21 3.33 9.61
C VAL A 150 8.20 2.64 10.56
N LEU A 151 7.93 2.66 11.87
CA LEU A 151 8.71 1.93 12.87
C LEU A 151 8.66 0.42 12.61
N MET A 152 7.47 -0.12 12.35
CA MET A 152 7.29 -1.53 12.01
C MET A 152 8.00 -1.92 10.71
N ALA A 153 7.93 -1.10 9.66
CA ALA A 153 8.65 -1.33 8.41
C ALA A 153 10.17 -1.36 8.63
N SER A 154 10.69 -0.45 9.45
CA SER A 154 12.12 -0.38 9.79
C SER A 154 12.55 -1.57 10.64
N PHE A 155 11.70 -2.02 11.56
CA PHE A 155 11.92 -3.25 12.31
C PHE A 155 11.93 -4.48 11.40
N GLY A 156 11.06 -4.54 10.38
CA GLY A 156 11.08 -5.58 9.36
C GLY A 156 12.43 -5.72 8.64
N MET A 157 13.13 -4.60 8.36
CA MET A 157 14.47 -4.64 7.79
C MET A 157 15.50 -5.28 8.75
N LEU A 158 15.44 -4.96 10.04
CA LEU A 158 16.29 -5.58 11.07
C LEU A 158 16.05 -7.09 11.14
N LEU A 159 14.78 -7.52 11.10
CA LEU A 159 14.42 -8.93 11.11
C LEU A 159 14.97 -9.66 9.88
N LEU A 160 14.80 -9.08 8.69
CA LEU A 160 15.30 -9.68 7.44
C LEU A 160 16.83 -9.81 7.43
N ASN A 161 17.56 -8.80 7.95
CA ASN A 161 19.02 -8.85 8.07
C ASN A 161 19.50 -9.89 9.09
N SER A 162 18.68 -10.16 10.12
CA SER A 162 18.99 -11.10 11.20
C SER A 162 18.51 -12.53 10.90
N PHE A 163 17.68 -12.73 9.88
CA PHE A 163 17.03 -14.02 9.63
C PHE A 163 18.06 -15.07 9.14
N PRO A 164 18.21 -16.20 9.83
CA PRO A 164 19.15 -17.25 9.41
C PRO A 164 18.59 -18.03 8.21
N GLY A 165 19.46 -18.43 7.28
CA GLY A 165 19.09 -19.35 6.19
C GLY A 165 18.48 -18.71 4.95
N ILE A 166 18.61 -17.39 4.76
CA ILE A 166 18.28 -16.74 3.48
C ILE A 166 19.26 -17.23 2.40
N SER A 167 18.75 -18.02 1.45
CA SER A 167 19.53 -18.48 0.29
C SER A 167 19.36 -17.53 -0.90
N TRP A 168 20.33 -17.53 -1.82
CA TRP A 168 20.23 -16.76 -3.06
C TRP A 168 19.05 -17.20 -3.93
N ALA A 169 18.77 -18.50 -3.98
CA ALA A 169 17.63 -19.06 -4.71
C ALA A 169 16.29 -18.57 -4.13
N ASP A 170 16.24 -18.26 -2.84
CA ASP A 170 15.06 -17.72 -2.20
C ASP A 170 14.91 -16.20 -2.44
N LEU A 171 16.02 -15.46 -2.45
CA LEU A 171 16.02 -14.05 -2.87
C LEU A 171 15.54 -13.86 -4.30
N GLN A 172 15.87 -14.80 -5.19
CA GLN A 172 15.37 -14.80 -6.57
C GLN A 172 13.85 -14.92 -6.66
N LYS A 173 13.13 -15.40 -5.63
CA LYS A 173 11.66 -15.52 -5.63
C LYS A 173 10.97 -14.24 -5.17
N VAL A 174 11.68 -13.30 -4.56
CA VAL A 174 11.12 -12.07 -4.00
C VAL A 174 10.31 -11.26 -5.01
N PRO A 175 10.78 -11.02 -6.25
CA PRO A 175 9.99 -10.30 -7.26
C PRO A 175 8.68 -11.01 -7.60
N LEU A 176 8.70 -12.35 -7.68
CA LEU A 176 7.50 -13.15 -7.92
C LEU A 176 6.52 -13.10 -6.73
N LEU A 177 7.02 -13.14 -5.49
CA LEU A 177 6.18 -13.03 -4.30
C LEU A 177 5.51 -11.66 -4.20
N TYR A 178 6.26 -10.59 -4.46
CA TYR A 178 5.70 -9.24 -4.57
C TYR A 178 4.65 -9.17 -5.70
N PHE A 179 4.92 -9.80 -6.84
CA PHE A 179 3.95 -9.87 -7.92
C PHE A 179 2.66 -10.58 -7.52
N LEU A 180 2.75 -11.73 -6.85
CA LEU A 180 1.59 -12.48 -6.36
C LEU A 180 0.80 -11.70 -5.30
N GLY A 181 1.49 -11.05 -4.38
CA GLY A 181 0.88 -10.20 -3.36
C GLY A 181 0.04 -9.07 -3.95
N ALA A 182 0.47 -8.52 -5.08
CA ALA A 182 -0.25 -7.45 -5.75
C ALA A 182 -1.67 -7.85 -6.21
N PHE A 183 -1.96 -9.15 -6.35
CA PHE A 183 -3.30 -9.62 -6.72
C PHE A 183 -4.29 -9.65 -5.56
N VAL A 184 -3.82 -9.59 -4.30
CA VAL A 184 -4.69 -9.68 -3.12
C VAL A 184 -5.66 -8.49 -3.07
N ASP A 185 -5.21 -7.29 -3.43
CA ASP A 185 -6.04 -6.07 -3.42
C ASP A 185 -6.91 -5.91 -4.68
N ILE A 186 -6.58 -6.61 -5.77
CA ILE A 186 -7.33 -6.49 -7.02
C ILE A 186 -8.76 -6.98 -6.83
N VAL A 187 -8.94 -8.13 -6.18
CA VAL A 187 -10.26 -8.76 -6.02
C VAL A 187 -11.23 -7.87 -5.24
N PRO A 188 -10.95 -7.46 -3.99
CA PRO A 188 -11.85 -6.58 -3.24
C PRO A 188 -11.99 -5.20 -3.89
N GLY A 189 -10.91 -4.66 -4.46
CA GLY A 189 -10.91 -3.39 -5.17
C GLY A 189 -11.80 -3.39 -6.41
N THR A 190 -11.75 -4.46 -7.21
CA THR A 190 -12.55 -4.60 -8.43
C THR A 190 -14.02 -4.81 -8.10
N ILE A 191 -14.32 -5.69 -7.14
CA ILE A 191 -15.70 -5.96 -6.71
C ILE A 191 -16.34 -4.67 -6.17
N SER A 192 -15.63 -3.92 -5.32
CA SER A 192 -16.13 -2.65 -4.78
C SER A 192 -16.16 -1.50 -5.79
N THR A 193 -15.44 -1.61 -6.91
CA THR A 193 -15.52 -0.63 -8.02
C THR A 193 -16.71 -0.95 -8.93
N LEU A 194 -16.92 -2.22 -9.29
CA LEU A 194 -18.01 -2.65 -10.16
C LEU A 194 -19.37 -2.64 -9.46
N VAL A 195 -19.38 -2.97 -8.16
CA VAL A 195 -20.59 -3.00 -7.33
C VAL A 195 -20.30 -2.22 -6.04
N PRO A 196 -20.39 -0.87 -6.05
CA PRO A 196 -20.05 -0.04 -4.89
C PRO A 196 -20.79 -0.41 -3.60
N ALA A 197 -22.02 -0.93 -3.70
CA ALA A 197 -22.79 -1.41 -2.56
C ALA A 197 -22.13 -2.56 -1.76
N THR A 198 -21.15 -3.26 -2.35
CA THR A 198 -20.38 -4.31 -1.66
C THR A 198 -19.29 -3.76 -0.74
N ALA A 199 -18.88 -2.49 -0.92
CA ALA A 199 -17.77 -1.90 -0.20
C ALA A 199 -17.93 -1.96 1.33
N PRO A 200 -19.10 -1.69 1.95
CA PRO A 200 -19.27 -1.78 3.40
C PRO A 200 -19.12 -3.20 3.94
N TYR A 201 -19.56 -4.21 3.19
CA TYR A 201 -19.47 -5.60 3.60
C TYR A 201 -18.03 -6.08 3.60
N ILE A 202 -17.28 -5.75 2.53
CA ILE A 202 -15.85 -6.06 2.44
C ILE A 202 -15.09 -5.25 3.50
N TRP A 203 -15.42 -3.97 3.68
CA TRP A 203 -14.77 -3.08 4.65
C TRP A 203 -14.84 -3.59 6.10
N ARG A 204 -15.86 -4.36 6.48
CA ARG A 204 -15.92 -4.97 7.82
C ARG A 204 -14.74 -5.88 8.12
N VAL A 205 -14.19 -6.53 7.08
CA VAL A 205 -13.11 -7.50 7.20
C VAL A 205 -11.80 -6.93 6.67
N TYR A 206 -11.86 -6.19 5.56
CA TYR A 206 -10.69 -5.77 4.79
C TYR A 206 -10.86 -4.38 4.19
N SER A 207 -9.87 -3.49 4.39
CA SER A 207 -9.97 -2.09 3.97
C SER A 207 -9.58 -1.83 2.51
N GLY A 208 -9.19 -2.84 1.74
CA GLY A 208 -8.79 -2.71 0.33
C GLY A 208 -9.97 -2.52 -0.64
N VAL A 209 -10.88 -1.58 -0.34
CA VAL A 209 -12.06 -1.27 -1.16
C VAL A 209 -11.96 0.11 -1.81
N ASN A 210 -12.70 0.32 -2.89
CA ASN A 210 -12.78 1.62 -3.55
C ASN A 210 -13.76 2.57 -2.84
N LEU A 211 -13.25 3.30 -1.84
CA LEU A 211 -14.02 4.29 -1.09
C LEU A 211 -14.50 5.47 -1.96
N THR A 212 -13.80 5.76 -3.06
CA THR A 212 -14.18 6.88 -3.95
C THR A 212 -15.49 6.55 -4.65
N GLU A 213 -15.60 5.35 -5.21
CA GLU A 213 -16.82 4.89 -5.89
C GLU A 213 -17.96 4.60 -4.91
N TYR A 214 -17.65 4.12 -3.70
CA TYR A 214 -18.68 4.03 -2.66
C TYR A 214 -19.21 5.41 -2.25
N GLY A 215 -18.32 6.40 -2.12
CA GLY A 215 -18.70 7.78 -1.79
C GLY A 215 -19.44 8.51 -2.90
N SER A 216 -19.21 8.19 -4.18
CA SER A 216 -20.03 8.69 -5.31
C SER A 216 -21.40 8.03 -5.31
N PHE A 217 -21.46 6.71 -5.09
CA PHE A 217 -22.70 5.95 -4.96
C PHE A 217 -23.60 6.50 -3.85
N LEU A 218 -23.05 6.79 -2.66
CA LEU A 218 -23.81 7.37 -1.54
C LEU A 218 -24.32 8.79 -1.82
N ARG A 219 -23.56 9.60 -2.56
CA ARG A 219 -23.97 10.97 -2.91
C ARG A 219 -25.04 11.01 -4.00
N GLY A 220 -25.17 9.95 -4.81
CA GLY A 220 -26.18 9.86 -5.87
C GLY A 220 -26.16 11.09 -6.78
N ASN A 221 -27.34 11.61 -7.11
CA ASN A 221 -27.50 12.78 -7.99
C ASN A 221 -27.01 14.10 -7.36
N PHE A 222 -26.70 14.14 -6.06
CA PHE A 222 -26.14 15.33 -5.40
C PHE A 222 -24.64 15.51 -5.66
N ALA A 223 -23.99 14.57 -6.33
CA ALA A 223 -22.55 14.59 -6.56
C ALA A 223 -22.07 15.58 -7.65
N GLY A 224 -22.98 16.21 -8.40
CA GLY A 224 -22.60 17.00 -9.58
C GLY A 224 -22.04 16.12 -10.70
N GLU A 225 -21.26 16.70 -11.63
CA GLU A 225 -20.52 15.89 -12.60
C GLU A 225 -19.56 14.93 -11.89
N GLY A 226 -19.67 13.63 -12.18
CA GLY A 226 -18.83 12.61 -11.54
C GLY A 226 -17.34 12.86 -11.74
N LEU A 227 -16.56 12.79 -10.66
CA LEU A 227 -15.09 12.87 -10.72
C LEU A 227 -14.53 11.76 -11.62
N VAL A 228 -13.32 11.95 -12.17
CA VAL A 228 -12.65 10.88 -12.92
C VAL A 228 -12.45 9.65 -12.00
N THR A 229 -13.08 8.52 -12.37
CA THR A 229 -12.90 7.24 -11.69
C THR A 229 -11.44 6.84 -11.71
N ARG A 230 -10.90 6.54 -10.52
CA ARG A 230 -9.51 6.15 -10.32
C ARG A 230 -9.46 4.70 -9.85
N ILE A 231 -8.60 3.91 -10.49
CA ILE A 231 -8.40 2.50 -10.14
C ILE A 231 -6.95 2.33 -9.69
N GLY A 232 -6.70 2.57 -8.41
CA GLY A 232 -5.36 2.49 -7.82
C GLY A 232 -4.71 1.11 -8.00
N GLN A 233 -5.53 0.06 -8.01
CA GLN A 233 -5.11 -1.33 -8.20
C GLN A 233 -4.42 -1.55 -9.55
N LEU A 234 -4.78 -0.80 -10.61
CA LEU A 234 -4.08 -0.88 -11.90
C LEU A 234 -2.61 -0.44 -11.79
N ALA A 235 -2.31 0.58 -10.97
CA ALA A 235 -0.93 0.99 -10.75
C ALA A 235 -0.14 -0.05 -9.96
N LEU A 236 -0.78 -0.72 -9.00
CA LEU A 236 -0.15 -1.77 -8.21
C LEU A 236 0.27 -2.95 -9.11
N VAL A 237 -0.66 -3.41 -9.94
CA VAL A 237 -0.42 -4.47 -10.95
C VAL A 237 0.62 -4.02 -11.97
N GLY A 238 0.48 -2.80 -12.50
CA GLY A 238 1.40 -2.26 -13.50
C GLY A 238 2.85 -2.23 -12.99
N LYS A 239 3.05 -1.75 -11.75
CA LYS A 239 4.35 -1.78 -11.08
C LYS A 239 4.85 -3.20 -10.87
N ALA A 240 4.00 -4.10 -10.38
CA ALA A 240 4.36 -5.49 -10.11
C ALA A 240 4.80 -6.24 -11.38
N VAL A 241 4.03 -6.12 -12.47
CA VAL A 241 4.34 -6.70 -13.79
C VAL A 241 5.64 -6.15 -14.35
N GLY A 242 5.84 -4.83 -14.28
CA GLY A 242 7.07 -4.20 -14.75
C GLY A 242 8.29 -4.65 -13.96
N LEU A 243 8.21 -4.60 -12.62
CA LEU A 243 9.29 -4.98 -11.72
C LEU A 243 9.69 -6.46 -11.89
N VAL A 244 8.71 -7.38 -11.93
CA VAL A 244 9.00 -8.80 -12.09
C VAL A 244 9.70 -9.10 -13.42
N THR A 245 9.27 -8.42 -14.50
CA THR A 245 9.89 -8.54 -15.82
C THR A 245 11.32 -7.97 -15.81
N LEU A 246 11.51 -6.80 -15.22
CA LEU A 246 12.82 -6.15 -15.10
C LEU A 246 13.81 -6.96 -14.26
N CYS A 247 13.33 -7.65 -13.21
CA CYS A 247 14.17 -8.46 -12.34
C CYS A 247 14.61 -9.78 -12.99
N TYR A 248 13.74 -10.46 -13.75
CA TYR A 248 14.06 -11.76 -14.35
C TYR A 248 14.61 -11.67 -15.76
N ILE A 249 14.30 -10.61 -16.50
CA ILE A 249 14.65 -10.50 -17.92
C ILE A 249 15.57 -9.31 -18.14
N PRO A 250 16.89 -9.54 -18.24
CA PRO A 250 17.84 -8.46 -18.38
C PRO A 250 17.61 -7.71 -19.70
N PRO A 251 17.65 -6.36 -19.70
CA PRO A 251 17.34 -5.51 -20.86
C PRO A 251 18.13 -5.84 -22.13
N LYS A 252 19.39 -6.26 -21.97
CA LYS A 252 20.26 -6.68 -23.10
C LYS A 252 19.69 -7.85 -23.91
N THR A 253 18.70 -8.57 -23.39
CA THR A 253 18.08 -9.73 -24.05
C THR A 253 16.71 -9.44 -24.64
N TRP A 254 16.19 -8.22 -24.52
CA TRP A 254 14.84 -7.87 -24.98
C TRP A 254 14.68 -7.96 -26.49
N LEU A 255 15.76 -7.77 -27.26
CA LEU A 255 15.73 -7.88 -28.72
C LEU A 255 15.88 -9.33 -29.22
N ALA A 256 16.10 -10.30 -28.33
CA ALA A 256 16.12 -11.70 -28.74
C ALA A 256 14.70 -12.17 -29.07
N LEU A 257 14.53 -12.92 -30.17
CA LEU A 257 13.22 -13.35 -30.68
C LEU A 257 12.35 -14.04 -29.61
N ASN A 258 12.97 -14.87 -28.75
CA ASN A 258 12.30 -15.58 -27.65
C ASN A 258 11.86 -14.68 -26.47
N ARG A 259 12.25 -13.41 -26.48
CA ARG A 259 12.07 -12.45 -25.38
C ARG A 259 11.54 -11.09 -25.84
N LEU A 260 11.10 -10.97 -27.09
CA LEU A 260 10.53 -9.74 -27.64
C LEU A 260 9.30 -9.26 -26.85
N TRP A 261 8.61 -10.17 -26.16
CA TRP A 261 7.47 -9.87 -25.30
C TRP A 261 7.84 -9.04 -24.05
N ALA A 262 9.10 -9.05 -23.62
CA ALA A 262 9.53 -8.36 -22.40
C ALA A 262 9.33 -6.84 -22.49
N LEU A 263 9.66 -6.23 -23.64
CA LEU A 263 9.49 -4.79 -23.84
C LEU A 263 8.01 -4.37 -23.84
N PRO A 264 7.11 -5.01 -24.62
CA PRO A 264 5.66 -4.79 -24.51
C PRO A 264 5.12 -4.94 -23.09
N THR A 265 5.56 -5.96 -22.33
CA THR A 265 5.11 -6.17 -20.95
C THR A 265 5.52 -5.03 -20.02
N VAL A 266 6.75 -4.52 -20.16
CA VAL A 266 7.22 -3.37 -19.37
C VAL A 266 6.51 -2.08 -19.78
N LEU A 267 6.23 -1.89 -21.07
CA LEU A 267 5.43 -0.75 -21.54
C LEU A 267 3.98 -0.85 -21.03
N LEU A 268 3.39 -2.04 -21.04
CA LEU A 268 2.06 -2.30 -20.48
C LEU A 268 2.01 -1.95 -18.99
N GLY A 269 3.04 -2.29 -18.22
CA GLY A 269 3.14 -1.89 -16.81
C GLY A 269 3.07 -0.36 -16.62
N GLY A 270 3.73 0.39 -17.50
CA GLY A 270 3.66 1.86 -17.53
C GLY A 270 2.28 2.39 -17.93
N VAL A 271 1.64 1.80 -18.94
CA VAL A 271 0.28 2.13 -19.36
C VAL A 271 -0.73 1.87 -18.24
N LEU A 272 -0.62 0.74 -17.53
CA LEU A 272 -1.47 0.43 -16.37
C LEU A 272 -1.27 1.43 -15.22
N CYS A 273 -0.03 1.85 -14.97
CA CYS A 273 0.24 2.92 -14.01
C CYS A 273 -0.41 4.23 -14.43
N ALA A 274 -0.35 4.60 -15.71
CA ALA A 274 -1.00 5.79 -16.22
C ALA A 274 -2.55 5.67 -16.16
N ALA A 275 -3.10 4.52 -16.51
CA ALA A 275 -4.53 4.22 -16.48
C ALA A 275 -5.13 4.23 -15.06
N SER A 276 -4.29 4.16 -14.02
CA SER A 276 -4.73 4.35 -12.63
C SER A 276 -5.22 5.77 -12.31
N GLY A 277 -4.87 6.77 -13.13
CA GLY A 277 -5.25 8.18 -12.91
C GLY A 277 -4.34 8.96 -11.95
N PHE A 278 -3.20 8.40 -11.55
CA PHE A 278 -2.24 9.05 -10.65
C PHE A 278 -0.93 9.41 -11.37
N ARG A 279 -0.64 10.71 -11.55
CA ARG A 279 0.64 11.16 -12.14
C ARG A 279 1.86 10.64 -11.35
N GLY A 280 1.74 10.57 -10.02
CA GLY A 280 2.80 10.06 -9.16
C GLY A 280 3.12 8.57 -9.35
N THR A 281 2.16 7.74 -9.79
CA THR A 281 2.42 6.32 -10.05
C THR A 281 3.20 6.14 -11.35
N VAL A 282 2.93 6.95 -12.37
CA VAL A 282 3.70 7.00 -13.62
C VAL A 282 5.15 7.39 -13.33
N VAL A 283 5.38 8.49 -12.62
CA VAL A 283 6.73 8.95 -12.26
C VAL A 283 7.45 7.90 -11.41
N GLY A 284 6.78 7.35 -10.40
CA GLY A 284 7.34 6.30 -9.55
C GLY A 284 7.71 5.04 -10.34
N TYR A 285 6.89 4.65 -11.32
CA TYR A 285 7.20 3.55 -12.22
C TYR A 285 8.42 3.86 -13.10
N SER A 286 8.51 5.06 -13.67
CA SER A 286 9.67 5.48 -14.47
C SER A 286 10.96 5.43 -13.65
N VAL A 287 10.95 5.91 -12.40
CA VAL A 287 12.12 5.83 -11.50
C VAL A 287 12.51 4.38 -11.25
N ALA A 288 11.55 3.49 -10.96
CA ALA A 288 11.82 2.07 -10.75
C ALA A 288 12.37 1.39 -12.02
N PHE A 289 11.80 1.71 -13.19
CA PHE A 289 12.25 1.24 -14.50
C PHE A 289 13.69 1.66 -14.76
N PHE A 290 14.02 2.95 -14.61
CA PHE A 290 15.38 3.45 -14.80
C PHE A 290 16.37 2.90 -13.78
N GLY A 291 15.94 2.74 -12.51
CA GLY A 291 16.74 2.08 -11.49
C GLY A 291 17.12 0.65 -11.90
N ALA A 292 16.16 -0.13 -12.41
CA ALA A 292 16.40 -1.49 -12.87
C ALA A 292 17.25 -1.56 -14.16
N LEU A 293 17.07 -0.61 -15.08
CA LEU A 293 17.96 -0.50 -16.25
C LEU A 293 19.39 -0.16 -15.81
N TYR A 294 19.56 0.76 -14.87
CA TYR A 294 20.87 1.17 -14.39
C TYR A 294 21.60 0.04 -13.66
N THR A 295 20.91 -0.79 -12.87
CA THR A 295 21.54 -1.94 -12.19
C THR A 295 22.04 -3.01 -13.17
N THR A 296 21.40 -3.14 -14.34
CA THR A 296 21.71 -4.18 -15.34
C THR A 296 22.63 -3.69 -16.47
N LEU A 297 22.40 -2.49 -17.00
CA LEU A 297 23.13 -1.89 -18.13
C LEU A 297 24.10 -0.77 -17.72
N ARG A 298 24.10 -0.34 -16.45
CA ARG A 298 24.91 0.80 -15.96
C ARG A 298 24.66 2.05 -16.81
N SER A 299 25.71 2.70 -17.32
CA SER A 299 25.60 3.88 -18.18
C SER A 299 24.88 3.60 -19.51
N GLY A 300 24.81 2.34 -19.97
CA GLY A 300 24.02 1.96 -21.13
C GLY A 300 22.51 2.19 -20.96
N ALA A 301 22.03 2.32 -19.72
CA ALA A 301 20.62 2.64 -19.44
C ALA A 301 20.18 3.98 -20.02
N PHE A 302 21.10 4.96 -20.11
CA PHE A 302 20.80 6.29 -20.65
C PHE A 302 20.41 6.22 -22.14
N LEU A 303 20.90 5.23 -22.89
CA LEU A 303 20.53 5.01 -24.29
C LEU A 303 19.07 4.57 -24.47
N LEU A 304 18.44 4.03 -23.41
CA LEU A 304 17.05 3.57 -23.43
C LEU A 304 16.08 4.63 -22.92
N ILE A 305 16.54 5.78 -22.43
CA ILE A 305 15.68 6.90 -22.00
C ILE A 305 14.74 7.40 -23.11
N PRO A 306 15.17 7.52 -24.38
CA PRO A 306 14.28 7.98 -25.44
C PRO A 306 13.05 7.08 -25.64
N LEU A 307 13.13 5.78 -25.38
CA LEU A 307 12.02 4.84 -25.62
C LEU A 307 10.74 5.13 -24.83
N PRO A 308 10.75 5.23 -23.48
CA PRO A 308 9.54 5.58 -22.72
C PRO A 308 9.07 7.02 -23.01
N ILE A 309 9.97 7.95 -23.34
CA ILE A 309 9.60 9.31 -23.74
C ILE A 309 8.84 9.27 -25.07
N LEU A 310 9.38 8.56 -26.08
CA LEU A 310 8.74 8.35 -27.37
C LEU A 310 7.38 7.66 -27.20
N ALA A 311 7.28 6.63 -26.35
CA ALA A 311 6.02 5.97 -26.06
C ALA A 311 4.99 6.94 -25.44
N GLY A 312 5.41 7.76 -24.48
CA GLY A 312 4.57 8.79 -23.88
C GLY A 312 4.11 9.85 -24.88
N LEU A 313 5.02 10.32 -25.75
CA LEU A 313 4.71 11.29 -26.81
C LEU A 313 3.76 10.70 -27.86
N VAL A 314 3.96 9.44 -28.27
CA VAL A 314 3.04 8.76 -29.19
C VAL A 314 1.64 8.74 -28.60
N ILE A 315 1.48 8.34 -27.34
CA ILE A 315 0.17 8.33 -26.67
C ILE A 315 -0.43 9.75 -26.60
N ALA A 316 0.39 10.76 -26.32
CA ALA A 316 -0.08 12.14 -26.21
C ALA A 316 -0.50 12.74 -27.57
N LEU A 317 0.18 12.36 -28.66
CA LEU A 317 -0.12 12.80 -30.03
C LEU A 317 -1.33 12.09 -30.62
N THR A 318 -1.55 10.82 -30.28
CA THR A 318 -2.71 10.03 -30.76
C THR A 318 -3.99 10.35 -30.01
N GLN A 319 -3.90 10.95 -28.81
CA GLN A 319 -5.05 11.38 -28.04
C GLN A 319 -5.81 12.51 -28.75
N GLY A 320 -7.13 12.35 -28.89
CA GLY A 320 -8.03 13.35 -29.49
C GLY A 320 -7.95 13.42 -31.02
N THR A 321 -6.98 12.74 -31.63
CA THR A 321 -6.78 12.69 -33.09
C THR A 321 -7.10 11.32 -33.66
N VAL A 322 -6.47 10.27 -33.12
CA VAL A 322 -6.63 8.88 -33.57
C VAL A 322 -7.49 8.08 -32.60
N PHE A 323 -7.27 8.28 -31.30
CA PHE A 323 -7.97 7.56 -30.24
C PHE A 323 -8.45 8.55 -29.16
N ASN A 324 -9.58 8.22 -28.53
CA ASN A 324 -10.05 8.87 -27.32
C ASN A 324 -9.79 7.94 -26.14
N TYR A 325 -8.68 8.14 -25.44
CA TYR A 325 -8.29 7.32 -24.31
C TYR A 325 -9.21 7.53 -23.09
N PRO A 326 -9.32 6.55 -22.18
CA PRO A 326 -10.09 6.71 -20.95
C PRO A 326 -9.63 7.92 -20.12
N LEU A 327 -10.58 8.61 -19.47
CA LEU A 327 -10.33 9.81 -18.65
C LEU A 327 -9.23 9.60 -17.59
N ALA A 328 -9.16 8.41 -16.98
CA ALA A 328 -8.13 8.08 -16.00
C ALA A 328 -6.72 8.09 -16.63
N LEU A 329 -6.56 7.53 -17.84
CA LEU A 329 -5.28 7.56 -18.56
C LEU A 329 -4.89 8.99 -18.93
N GLN A 330 -5.85 9.77 -19.45
CA GLN A 330 -5.63 11.18 -19.79
C GLN A 330 -5.19 11.99 -18.56
N ARG A 331 -5.85 11.81 -17.42
CA ARG A 331 -5.48 12.45 -16.16
C ARG A 331 -4.04 12.10 -15.75
N GLY A 332 -3.68 10.82 -15.83
CA GLY A 332 -2.36 10.31 -15.50
C GLY A 332 -1.24 10.86 -16.40
N LEU A 333 -1.56 11.18 -17.66
CA LEU A 333 -0.60 11.63 -18.68
C LEU A 333 -0.72 13.12 -19.04
N SER A 334 -1.67 13.86 -18.47
CA SER A 334 -1.95 15.29 -18.74
C SER A 334 -0.77 16.25 -18.52
N PHE A 335 0.33 15.77 -17.94
CA PHE A 335 1.58 16.52 -17.82
C PHE A 335 2.42 16.52 -19.11
N LEU A 336 2.12 15.64 -20.06
CA LEU A 336 2.74 15.58 -21.39
C LEU A 336 2.00 16.51 -22.37
N PRO A 337 2.67 16.99 -23.43
CA PRO A 337 2.01 17.80 -24.46
C PRO A 337 1.03 16.93 -25.27
N GLY A 338 -0.27 17.19 -25.19
CA GLY A 338 -1.32 16.44 -25.89
C GLY A 338 -2.70 17.10 -25.81
N GLN A 339 -3.65 16.65 -26.62
CA GLN A 339 -5.03 17.16 -26.65
C GLN A 339 -5.89 16.48 -25.57
N TRP A 340 -5.58 16.77 -24.31
CA TRP A 340 -6.27 16.20 -23.16
C TRP A 340 -7.63 16.87 -22.93
N GLU A 341 -8.60 16.09 -22.46
CA GLU A 341 -9.89 16.63 -22.07
C GLU A 341 -9.75 17.60 -20.87
N THR A 342 -10.49 18.70 -20.92
CA THR A 342 -10.42 19.79 -19.94
C THR A 342 -10.67 19.29 -18.52
N LYS A 343 -11.64 18.39 -18.35
CA LYS A 343 -11.97 17.79 -17.05
C LYS A 343 -10.79 17.03 -16.44
N ALA A 344 -10.16 16.15 -17.22
CA ALA A 344 -9.01 15.36 -16.76
C ALA A 344 -7.81 16.25 -16.40
N SER A 345 -7.59 17.31 -17.19
CA SER A 345 -6.49 18.26 -17.00
C SER A 345 -6.69 19.17 -15.78
N LEU A 346 -7.90 19.69 -15.58
CA LEU A 346 -8.25 20.53 -14.43
C LEU A 346 -8.12 19.76 -13.13
N GLU A 347 -8.76 18.59 -13.03
CA GLU A 347 -8.64 17.78 -11.81
C GLU A 347 -7.17 17.39 -11.55
N ALA A 348 -6.36 17.19 -12.60
CA ALA A 348 -4.95 16.86 -12.43
C ALA A 348 -4.20 18.07 -11.84
N ALA A 349 -4.44 19.27 -12.37
CA ALA A 349 -3.83 20.52 -11.96
C ALA A 349 -4.23 20.94 -10.54
N ASP A 350 -5.48 20.72 -10.12
CA ASP A 350 -6.00 21.15 -8.82
C ASP A 350 -5.17 20.63 -7.65
N SER A 351 -4.74 19.36 -7.72
CA SER A 351 -3.87 18.77 -6.70
C SER A 351 -2.47 19.41 -6.66
N SER A 352 -1.96 19.95 -7.78
CA SER A 352 -0.69 20.69 -7.81
C SER A 352 -0.87 22.10 -7.26
N LYS A 353 -1.92 22.81 -7.69
CA LYS A 353 -2.23 24.17 -7.22
C LYS A 353 -2.45 24.20 -5.70
N TRP A 354 -3.17 23.22 -5.16
CA TRP A 354 -3.38 23.09 -3.71
C TRP A 354 -2.04 22.93 -2.95
N ARG A 355 -1.11 22.10 -3.47
CA ARG A 355 0.22 21.93 -2.85
C ARG A 355 1.07 23.21 -2.96
N GLU A 356 0.96 23.95 -4.05
CA GLU A 356 1.66 25.21 -4.24
C GLU A 356 1.15 26.31 -3.32
N LYS A 357 -0.18 26.43 -3.18
CA LYS A 357 -0.82 27.28 -2.16
C LYS A 357 -0.32 26.92 -0.76
N MET A 358 -0.26 25.62 -0.44
CA MET A 358 0.27 25.13 0.84
C MET A 358 1.72 25.53 1.08
N LYS A 359 2.57 25.33 0.08
CA LYS A 359 3.98 25.71 0.16
C LYS A 359 4.10 27.23 0.38
N THR A 360 3.34 28.01 -0.36
CA THR A 360 3.34 29.48 -0.29
C THR A 360 2.92 29.96 1.10
N LEU A 361 1.78 29.47 1.60
CA LEU A 361 1.30 29.82 2.94
C LEU A 361 2.28 29.35 4.04
N PHE A 362 2.81 28.13 3.92
CA PHE A 362 3.77 27.59 4.88
C PHE A 362 5.01 28.49 5.01
N TYR A 363 5.63 28.90 3.90
CA TYR A 363 6.80 29.78 3.95
C TYR A 363 6.46 31.20 4.42
N LYS A 364 5.25 31.69 4.15
CA LYS A 364 4.81 33.03 4.59
C LYS A 364 4.53 33.09 6.09
N GLU A 365 3.84 32.09 6.65
CA GLU A 365 3.23 32.21 7.99
C GLU A 365 3.73 31.16 9.00
N TYR A 366 4.16 29.98 8.56
CA TYR A 366 4.36 28.83 9.46
C TYR A 366 5.81 28.33 9.51
N PHE A 367 6.68 28.72 8.58
CA PHE A 367 8.06 28.26 8.53
C PHE A 367 8.83 28.55 9.81
N GLN A 368 8.59 29.72 10.44
CA GLN A 368 9.26 30.09 11.69
C GLN A 368 8.91 29.18 12.87
N ARG A 369 7.75 28.50 12.84
CA ARG A 369 7.30 27.64 13.94
C ARG A 369 8.01 26.28 13.95
N ALA A 370 8.29 25.72 12.77
CA ALA A 370 8.94 24.42 12.63
C ALA A 370 9.84 24.34 11.37
N PRO A 371 10.97 25.07 11.34
CA PRO A 371 11.73 25.30 10.11
C PRO A 371 12.51 24.08 9.60
N PHE A 372 12.98 23.22 10.51
CA PHE A 372 13.93 22.14 10.15
C PHE A 372 13.31 20.73 10.22
N ILE A 373 12.52 20.44 11.26
CA ILE A 373 12.03 19.08 11.55
C ILE A 373 10.52 18.94 11.24
N GLY A 374 9.83 20.05 10.93
CA GLY A 374 8.39 20.07 10.67
C GLY A 374 7.55 19.74 11.91
N GLN A 375 6.27 19.41 11.72
CA GLN A 375 5.30 19.09 12.79
C GLN A 375 4.90 17.59 12.82
N GLY A 376 5.59 16.73 12.07
CA GLY A 376 5.30 15.30 12.01
C GLY A 376 3.98 14.94 11.28
N TYR A 377 3.39 13.81 11.67
CA TYR A 377 2.15 13.24 11.11
C TYR A 377 0.90 13.48 11.97
N HIS A 378 1.02 14.14 13.13
CA HIS A 378 -0.09 14.34 14.04
C HIS A 378 -1.18 15.23 13.44
N TYR A 379 -2.42 15.03 13.90
CA TYR A 379 -3.53 15.92 13.63
C TYR A 379 -4.30 16.19 14.92
N ASP A 380 -4.71 17.44 15.15
CA ASP A 380 -5.64 17.79 16.22
C ASP A 380 -6.99 17.07 15.96
N PRO A 381 -7.40 16.14 16.85
CA PRO A 381 -8.63 15.38 16.68
C PRO A 381 -9.90 16.23 16.62
N ASN A 382 -9.92 17.39 17.28
CA ASN A 382 -11.09 18.27 17.31
C ASN A 382 -11.25 19.00 15.97
N LEU A 383 -10.16 19.57 15.46
CA LEU A 383 -10.14 20.20 14.14
C LEU A 383 -10.41 19.18 13.03
N ALA A 384 -9.83 17.98 13.15
CA ALA A 384 -10.05 16.91 12.19
C ALA A 384 -11.52 16.44 12.17
N LYS A 385 -12.15 16.29 13.35
CA LYS A 385 -13.59 15.99 13.45
C LYS A 385 -14.44 17.08 12.80
N ASN A 386 -14.18 18.35 13.11
CA ASN A 386 -14.91 19.48 12.54
C ASN A 386 -14.78 19.54 11.01
N ALA A 387 -13.60 19.22 10.47
CA ALA A 387 -13.38 19.17 9.03
C ALA A 387 -14.08 17.98 8.34
N THR A 388 -14.26 16.87 9.06
CA THR A 388 -14.99 15.70 8.52
C THR A 388 -16.50 15.77 8.66
N ASP A 389 -17.01 16.54 9.64
CA ASP A 389 -18.44 16.77 9.79
C ASP A 389 -18.93 17.75 8.71
N ILE A 390 -19.83 17.27 7.85
CA ILE A 390 -20.31 18.04 6.68
C ILE A 390 -20.93 19.37 7.11
N TYR A 391 -21.66 19.41 8.24
CA TYR A 391 -22.34 20.62 8.67
C TYR A 391 -21.36 21.64 9.25
N LEU A 392 -20.44 21.19 10.11
CA LEU A 392 -19.41 22.06 10.68
C LEU A 392 -18.43 22.56 9.62
N ALA A 393 -18.06 21.70 8.66
CA ALA A 393 -17.18 22.07 7.56
C ALA A 393 -17.81 23.12 6.62
N ILE A 394 -19.13 23.07 6.37
CA ILE A 394 -19.82 24.08 5.55
C ILE A 394 -19.87 25.42 6.29
N VAL A 395 -20.21 25.42 7.57
CA VAL A 395 -20.25 26.64 8.41
C VAL A 395 -18.86 27.29 8.46
N GLN A 396 -17.81 26.50 8.68
CA GLN A 396 -16.43 26.98 8.69
C GLN A 396 -16.04 27.60 7.33
N ARG A 397 -16.36 26.93 6.21
CA ARG A 397 -16.08 27.45 4.86
C ARG A 397 -16.84 28.73 4.54
N GLN A 398 -18.04 28.92 5.10
CA GLN A 398 -18.78 30.17 4.97
C GLN A 398 -18.17 31.29 5.81
N ALA A 399 -17.65 30.96 7.00
CA ALA A 399 -16.94 31.91 7.85
C ALA A 399 -15.60 32.36 7.24
N ASP A 400 -14.90 31.45 6.55
CA ASP A 400 -13.62 31.72 5.89
C ASP A 400 -13.78 32.35 4.49
N ALA A 401 -14.99 32.76 4.12
CA ALA A 401 -15.28 33.35 2.82
C ALA A 401 -14.50 34.66 2.61
N GLY A 402 -13.48 34.62 1.75
CA GLY A 402 -12.61 35.76 1.43
C GLY A 402 -11.12 35.52 1.67
N ASP A 403 -10.74 34.47 2.41
CA ASP A 403 -9.33 34.04 2.52
C ASP A 403 -8.95 33.10 1.36
N GLU A 404 -8.03 33.55 0.50
CA GLU A 404 -7.52 32.79 -0.64
C GLU A 404 -6.86 31.44 -0.23
N PHE A 405 -6.41 31.36 1.02
CA PHE A 405 -5.72 30.21 1.60
C PHE A 405 -6.55 29.42 2.61
N ALA A 406 -7.84 29.73 2.82
CA ALA A 406 -8.68 29.10 3.86
C ALA A 406 -8.62 27.56 3.87
N ASP A 407 -8.73 26.96 2.68
CA ASP A 407 -8.71 25.50 2.48
C ASP A 407 -7.37 24.86 2.87
N VAL A 408 -6.28 25.60 2.76
CA VAL A 408 -4.94 25.12 3.07
C VAL A 408 -4.50 25.52 4.48
N ARG A 409 -4.93 26.67 4.98
CA ARG A 409 -4.71 27.17 6.33
C ARG A 409 -5.30 26.20 7.35
N SER A 410 -6.57 25.85 7.18
CA SER A 410 -7.27 24.85 8.01
C SER A 410 -6.52 23.51 8.04
N PHE A 411 -5.95 23.07 6.92
CA PHE A 411 -5.14 21.85 6.86
C PHE A 411 -3.78 21.97 7.57
N ILE A 412 -3.12 23.12 7.51
CA ILE A 412 -1.85 23.36 8.23
C ILE A 412 -2.10 23.45 9.74
N GLU A 413 -3.16 24.16 10.14
CA GLU A 413 -3.55 24.34 11.54
C GLU A 413 -3.97 23.04 12.20
N MET A 414 -4.66 22.17 11.47
CA MET A 414 -4.97 20.83 11.94
C MET A 414 -3.72 19.99 12.26
N ARG A 415 -2.54 20.36 11.71
CA ARG A 415 -1.27 19.65 11.91
C ARG A 415 -0.30 20.41 12.83
N GLN A 416 -0.71 21.53 13.41
CA GLN A 416 0.01 22.20 14.49
C GLN A 416 -0.38 21.59 15.82
#